data_AF-A0A3N5V7F2-F1
#
_entry.id   AF-A0A3N5V7F2-F1
#
_cell.length_a   1.000
_cell.length_b   1.000
_cell.length_c   1.000
_cell.angle_alpha   90.00
_cell.angle_beta   90.00
_cell.angle_gamma   90.00
#
_symmetry.space_group_name_H-M   'P 1'
#
loop_
_entity.id
_entity.type
_entity.pdbx_description
1 polymer ?
#
loop_
_entity_poly.entity_id
_entity_poly.type
_entity_poly.pdbx_seq_one_letter_code
_entity_poly.pdbx_strand_id
1 'polypeptide(L)'
;MSGSQMKTKRIIKFDTTGSWVFDLFIKDLTTGKMMAGPIPQTAWSVAWASDSRTLFYTLFNPSHRAYQLKRHHVGSDPAQDALVYHETDESYAVDVSRTRSGEFIL
;
A
#
# COMPACT_ATOMS: atom_id res chain seq x y z
N MET A 1 0.47 -25.68 6.46
CA MET A 1 0.20 -24.94 7.72
C MET A 1 0.92 -23.60 7.66
N SER A 2 0.22 -22.50 7.29
CA SER A 2 0.77 -21.12 7.31
C SER A 2 -0.34 -20.05 7.36
N GLY A 3 -1.50 -20.39 7.94
CA GLY A 3 -2.68 -19.52 7.93
C GLY A 3 -2.71 -18.41 8.99
N SER A 4 -1.63 -18.23 9.77
CA SER A 4 -1.65 -17.43 11.01
C SER A 4 -0.97 -16.07 10.92
N GLN A 5 -0.08 -15.83 9.96
CA GLN A 5 0.74 -14.59 9.94
C GLN A 5 0.01 -13.36 9.37
N MET A 6 -0.95 -13.55 8.44
CA MET A 6 -1.73 -12.43 7.90
C MET A 6 -2.78 -11.86 8.87
N LYS A 7 -3.12 -12.56 9.96
CA LYS A 7 -4.26 -12.15 10.82
C LYS A 7 -3.94 -11.01 11.78
N THR A 8 -2.68 -10.62 11.94
CA THR A 8 -2.26 -9.68 13.00
C THR A 8 -1.71 -8.36 12.50
N LYS A 9 -1.64 -8.11 11.18
CA LYS A 9 -1.24 -6.79 10.65
C LYS A 9 -2.40 -6.15 9.89
N ARG A 10 -2.59 -4.84 10.08
CA ARG A 10 -3.66 -4.09 9.42
C ARG A 10 -3.13 -2.84 8.76
N ILE A 11 -3.60 -2.59 7.54
CA ILE A 11 -3.43 -1.32 6.84
C ILE A 11 -4.48 -0.36 7.39
N ILE A 12 -4.05 0.85 7.72
CA ILE A 12 -4.93 1.95 8.09
C ILE A 12 -4.67 3.07 7.08
N LYS A 13 -5.74 3.54 6.44
CA LYS A 13 -5.71 4.72 5.57
C LYS A 13 -6.45 5.84 6.29
N PHE A 14 -5.82 7.00 6.38
CA PHE A 14 -6.35 8.15 7.10
C PHE A 14 -6.37 9.38 6.18
N ASP A 15 -7.50 10.07 6.14
CA ASP A 15 -7.70 11.34 5.45
C ASP A 15 -8.60 12.21 6.32
N THR A 16 -8.12 13.40 6.67
CA THR A 16 -8.83 14.38 7.51
C THR A 16 -9.49 15.50 6.70
N THR A 17 -9.26 15.51 5.39
CA THR A 17 -9.61 16.60 4.49
C THR A 17 -10.73 16.24 3.53
N GLY A 18 -11.00 14.94 3.34
CA GLY A 18 -11.93 14.43 2.33
C GLY A 18 -11.36 14.51 0.91
N SER A 19 -10.04 14.69 0.78
CA SER A 19 -9.36 14.80 -0.50
C SER A 19 -9.18 13.45 -1.19
N TRP A 20 -9.41 12.31 -0.53
CA TRP A 20 -9.06 10.97 -1.03
C TRP A 20 -7.56 10.71 -1.16
N VAL A 21 -6.72 11.65 -0.73
CA VAL A 21 -5.29 11.43 -0.53
C VAL A 21 -5.09 10.90 0.87
N PHE A 22 -4.49 9.72 1.01
CA PHE A 22 -4.39 9.04 2.29
C PHE A 22 -2.96 9.02 2.82
N ASP A 23 -2.84 9.22 4.13
CA ASP A 23 -1.69 8.74 4.90
C ASP A 23 -1.89 7.26 5.20
N LEU A 24 -0.94 6.44 4.77
CA LEU A 24 -0.99 5.00 4.96
C LEU A 24 -0.12 4.59 6.16
N PHE A 25 -0.70 3.74 7.01
CA PHE A 25 -0.02 3.18 8.16
C PHE A 25 -0.17 1.66 8.23
N ILE A 26 0.77 1.02 8.91
CA ILE A 26 0.75 -0.42 9.19
C ILE A 26 0.78 -0.62 10.69
N LYS A 27 -0.22 -1.29 11.24
CA LYS A 27 -0.34 -1.59 12.67
C LYS A 27 -0.24 -3.09 12.92
N ASP A 28 0.56 -3.46 13.91
CA ASP A 28 0.52 -4.78 14.52
C ASP A 28 -0.63 -4.82 15.54
N LEU A 29 -1.60 -5.70 15.32
CA LEU A 29 -2.79 -5.85 16.12
C LEU A 29 -2.57 -6.67 17.39
N THR A 30 -1.51 -7.49 17.44
CA THR A 30 -1.17 -8.27 18.63
C THR A 30 -0.54 -7.38 19.70
N THR A 31 0.38 -6.52 19.28
CA THR A 31 1.13 -5.61 20.17
C THR A 31 0.53 -4.22 20.26
N GLY A 32 -0.35 -3.85 19.32
CA GLY A 32 -0.89 -2.50 19.18
C GLY A 32 0.10 -1.48 18.62
N LYS A 33 1.33 -1.88 18.27
CA LYS A 33 2.38 -0.98 17.79
C LYS A 33 2.19 -0.60 16.33
N MET A 34 2.56 0.62 15.99
CA MET A 34 2.72 1.05 14.60
C MET A 34 4.04 0.51 14.06
N MET A 35 3.95 -0.28 12.98
CA MET A 35 5.11 -0.89 12.34
C MET A 35 5.68 -0.03 11.21
N ALA A 36 4.84 0.77 10.57
CA ALA A 36 5.22 1.72 9.53
C ALA A 36 4.20 2.85 9.41
N GLY A 37 4.64 3.95 8.82
CA GLY A 37 3.82 5.11 8.48
C GLY A 37 4.12 6.37 9.32
N PRO A 38 3.62 7.54 8.86
CA PRO A 38 2.81 7.70 7.65
C PRO A 38 3.64 7.50 6.38
N ILE A 39 3.11 6.74 5.43
CA ILE A 39 3.49 6.84 4.02
C ILE A 39 2.53 7.88 3.44
N PRO A 40 3.00 9.10 3.14
CA PRO A 40 2.12 10.17 2.74
C PRO A 40 1.72 10.05 1.28
N GLN A 41 0.68 10.80 0.90
CA GLN A 41 0.26 10.99 -0.49
C GLN A 41 -0.08 9.70 -1.26
N THR A 42 -0.59 8.69 -0.56
CA THR A 42 -1.03 7.45 -1.19
C THR A 42 -2.41 7.63 -1.84
N ALA A 43 -2.61 6.93 -2.95
CA ALA A 43 -3.88 6.87 -3.66
C ALA A 43 -4.78 5.77 -3.08
N TRP A 44 -5.82 5.37 -3.81
CA TRP A 44 -6.89 4.53 -3.27
C TRP A 44 -6.51 3.07 -3.07
N SER A 45 -5.63 2.50 -3.89
CA SER A 45 -5.38 1.05 -3.94
C SER A 45 -4.14 0.62 -3.17
N VAL A 46 -4.29 -0.52 -2.48
CA VAL A 46 -3.25 -1.12 -1.65
C VAL A 46 -3.49 -2.64 -1.55
N ALA A 47 -2.43 -3.42 -1.65
CA ALA A 47 -2.48 -4.88 -1.56
C ALA A 47 -1.30 -5.45 -0.77
N TRP A 48 -1.60 -6.37 0.16
CA TRP A 48 -0.56 -7.18 0.81
C TRP A 48 -0.07 -8.27 -0.13
N ALA A 49 1.24 -8.47 -0.19
CA ALA A 49 1.79 -9.73 -0.66
C ALA A 49 1.48 -10.88 0.33
N SER A 50 1.70 -12.12 -0.12
CA SER A 50 1.43 -13.31 0.70
C SER A 50 2.44 -13.56 1.82
N ASP A 51 3.56 -12.85 1.84
CA ASP A 51 4.60 -12.94 2.85
C ASP A 51 4.29 -12.17 4.16
N SER A 52 3.21 -11.39 4.19
CA SER A 52 2.83 -10.50 5.32
C SER A 52 3.92 -9.48 5.71
N ARG A 53 4.83 -9.17 4.78
CA ARG A 53 5.96 -8.23 4.95
C ARG A 53 6.07 -7.25 3.79
N THR A 54 5.51 -7.57 2.65
CA THR A 54 5.54 -6.72 1.46
C THR A 54 4.15 -6.14 1.19
N LEU A 55 4.12 -4.83 0.96
CA LEU A 55 2.91 -4.08 0.63
C LEU A 55 3.10 -3.37 -0.71
N PHE A 56 2.08 -3.42 -1.55
CA PHE A 56 2.00 -2.65 -2.78
C PHE A 56 0.95 -1.55 -2.62
N TYR A 57 1.24 -0.35 -3.08
CA TYR A 57 0.32 0.79 -2.98
C TYR A 57 0.54 1.76 -4.13
N THR A 58 -0.51 2.51 -4.47
CA THR A 58 -0.46 3.50 -5.53
C THR A 58 -0.24 4.91 -4.98
N LEU A 59 0.34 5.79 -5.82
CA LEU A 59 0.56 7.20 -5.51
C LEU A 59 -0.18 8.10 -6.50
N PHE A 60 -0.68 9.23 -6.00
CA PHE A 60 -1.24 10.28 -6.82
C PHE A 60 -0.16 11.15 -7.46
N ASN A 61 -0.43 11.62 -8.68
CA ASN A 61 0.25 12.77 -9.25
C ASN A 61 -0.45 14.09 -8.84
N PRO A 62 0.07 15.27 -9.21
CA PRO A 62 -0.56 16.55 -8.91
C PRO A 62 -1.98 16.72 -9.50
N SER A 63 -2.31 16.01 -10.57
CA SER A 63 -3.64 16.00 -11.19
C SER A 63 -4.60 14.99 -10.55
N HIS A 64 -4.23 14.42 -9.39
CA HIS A 64 -5.06 13.50 -8.62
C HIS A 64 -5.38 12.18 -9.36
N ARG A 65 -4.44 11.70 -10.20
CA ARG A 65 -4.49 10.40 -10.88
C ARG A 65 -3.50 9.44 -10.25
N ALA A 66 -3.93 8.21 -9.93
CA ALA A 66 -3.03 7.16 -9.48
C ALA A 66 -2.13 6.74 -10.65
N TYR A 67 -0.83 7.02 -10.58
CA TYR A 67 0.08 6.87 -11.73
C TYR A 67 1.32 6.03 -11.43
N GLN A 68 1.64 5.81 -10.16
CA GLN A 68 2.78 4.98 -9.76
C GLN A 68 2.33 3.88 -8.83
N LEU A 69 2.95 2.71 -9.00
CA LEU A 69 2.91 1.59 -8.08
C LEU A 69 4.25 1.49 -7.34
N LYS A 70 4.19 1.51 -6.02
CA LYS A 70 5.34 1.36 -5.13
C LYS A 70 5.27 0.06 -4.35
N ARG A 71 6.44 -0.49 -3.99
CA ARG A 71 6.57 -1.65 -3.12
C ARG A 71 7.29 -1.26 -1.83
N HIS A 72 6.60 -1.45 -0.72
CA HIS A 72 7.10 -1.24 0.64
C HIS A 72 7.44 -2.57 1.31
N HIS A 73 8.57 -2.60 2.03
CA HIS A 73 8.90 -3.70 2.93
C HIS A 73 8.70 -3.25 4.39
N VAL A 74 7.84 -3.94 5.14
CA VAL A 74 7.50 -3.56 6.52
C VAL A 74 8.77 -3.46 7.37
N GLY A 75 8.96 -2.29 7.98
CA GLY A 75 10.11 -1.97 8.82
C GLY A 75 11.25 -1.26 8.08
N SER A 76 11.17 -1.07 6.76
CA SER A 76 12.05 -0.14 6.04
C SER A 76 11.52 1.29 6.07
N ASP A 77 12.39 2.24 5.74
CA ASP A 77 12.00 3.62 5.48
C ASP A 77 11.18 3.71 4.18
N PRO A 78 9.93 4.23 4.21
CA PRO A 78 9.11 4.41 3.01
C PRO A 78 9.74 5.27 1.92
N ALA A 79 10.68 6.17 2.26
CA ALA A 79 11.41 6.96 1.27
C ALA A 79 12.28 6.10 0.33
N GLN A 80 12.59 4.87 0.73
CA GLN A 80 13.35 3.89 -0.03
C GLN A 80 12.47 2.90 -0.80
N ASP A 81 11.14 3.10 -0.81
CA ASP A 81 10.22 2.18 -1.46
C ASP A 81 10.42 2.14 -2.98
N ALA A 82 10.57 0.92 -3.50
CA ALA A 82 10.91 0.67 -4.89
C ALA A 82 9.75 1.04 -5.81
N LEU A 83 10.04 1.75 -6.91
CA LEU A 83 9.10 1.94 -8.01
C LEU A 83 8.95 0.62 -8.76
N VAL A 84 7.72 0.10 -8.83
CA VAL A 84 7.38 -1.13 -9.55
C VAL A 84 6.87 -0.81 -10.94
N TYR A 85 6.01 0.20 -11.05
CA TYR A 85 5.39 0.61 -12.31
C TYR A 85 5.09 2.12 -12.31
N HIS A 86 5.17 2.75 -13.47
CA HIS A 86 4.83 4.15 -13.72
C HIS A 86 4.00 4.21 -15.01
N GLU A 87 2.75 4.66 -14.90
CA GLU A 87 1.87 4.90 -16.05
C GLU A 87 2.09 6.31 -16.61
N THR A 88 2.63 6.37 -17.82
CA THR A 88 2.99 7.62 -18.49
C THR A 88 1.85 8.20 -19.32
N ASP A 89 0.91 7.37 -19.79
CA ASP A 89 -0.26 7.86 -20.53
C ASP A 89 -1.27 8.46 -19.55
N GLU A 90 -1.63 9.72 -19.77
CA GLU A 90 -2.50 10.44 -18.85
C GLU A 90 -3.94 9.95 -18.83
N SER A 91 -4.32 9.16 -19.82
CA SER A 91 -5.65 8.57 -19.97
C SER A 91 -5.87 7.37 -19.03
N TYR A 92 -4.80 6.84 -18.42
CA TYR A 92 -4.85 5.61 -17.62
C TYR A 92 -4.44 5.86 -16.16
N ALA A 93 -5.13 5.17 -15.25
CA ALA A 93 -4.81 5.12 -13.84
C ALA A 93 -4.37 3.72 -13.44
N VAL A 94 -3.44 3.64 -12.48
CA VAL A 94 -2.92 2.40 -11.93
C VAL A 94 -3.79 1.96 -10.77
N ASP A 95 -4.16 0.69 -10.75
CA ASP A 95 -4.75 0.03 -9.59
C ASP A 95 -3.86 -1.11 -9.11
N VAL A 96 -4.05 -1.53 -7.86
CA VAL A 96 -3.40 -2.73 -7.35
C VAL A 96 -4.34 -3.52 -6.46
N SER A 97 -4.42 -4.82 -6.72
CA SER A 97 -5.20 -5.75 -5.92
C SER A 97 -4.50 -7.08 -5.74
N ARG A 98 -4.93 -7.88 -4.76
CA ARG A 98 -4.50 -9.26 -4.63
C ARG A 98 -5.61 -10.18 -5.10
N THR A 99 -5.27 -11.14 -5.95
CA THR A 99 -6.16 -12.23 -6.34
C THR A 99 -6.68 -13.00 -5.12
N ARG A 100 -7.88 -13.59 -5.25
CA ARG A 100 -8.47 -14.40 -4.17
C ARG A 100 -7.63 -15.63 -3.82
N SER A 101 -6.92 -16.22 -4.78
CA SER A 101 -5.97 -17.31 -4.52
C SER A 101 -4.77 -16.87 -3.67
N GLY A 102 -4.45 -15.56 -3.69
CA GLY A 102 -3.26 -15.00 -3.06
C GLY A 102 -1.97 -15.25 -3.84
N GLU A 103 -2.05 -15.80 -5.04
CA GLU A 103 -0.88 -16.16 -5.86
C GLU A 103 -0.36 -14.96 -6.66
N PHE A 104 -1.25 -14.05 -7.05
CA PHE A 104 -0.91 -12.91 -7.89
C PHE A 104 -1.34 -11.57 -7.26
N ILE A 105 -0.49 -10.58 -7.51
CA ILE A 105 -0.83 -9.16 -7.44
C ILE A 105 -1.22 -8.74 -8.85
N LEU A 106 -2.40 -8.13 -8.99
CA LEU A 106 -2.92 -7.55 -10.23
C LEU A 106 -2.72 -6.05 -10.20
#